data_AF-W1TXU8-F1
#
_entry.id   AF-W1TXU8-F1
#
_cell.length_a   1.000
_cell.length_b   1.000
_cell.length_c   1.000
_cell.angle_alpha   90.00
_cell.angle_beta   90.00
_cell.angle_gamma   90.00
#
_symmetry.space_group_name_H-M   'P 1'
#
loop_
_entity.id
_entity.type
_entity.pdbx_description
1 polymer ?
#
loop_
_entity_poly.entity_id
_entity_poly.type
_entity_poly.pdbx_seq_one_letter_code
_entity_poly.pdbx_strand_id
1 'polypeptide(L)'
;VYGFTIYNQSTDALSKTYKSFGKETNVIAATKPLTLLLMGVDTGSGSRSDRWAGNSDSMILVTVNPKTKKTTMMSLERDILTKIKTADGTTQAKLNAAYANGGADLAISTVQKMMNIHIDRSVLINMKGLVQLV
;
A
#
# COMPACT_ATOMS: atom_id res chain seq x y z
N VAL A 1 2.18 -14.76 -27.23
CA VAL A 1 2.07 -13.32 -27.55
C VAL A 1 1.25 -12.54 -26.51
N TYR A 2 0.11 -13.07 -26.02
CA TYR A 2 -0.69 -12.42 -24.96
C TYR A 2 0.03 -12.15 -23.63
N GLY A 3 0.89 -13.06 -23.15
CA GLY A 3 1.60 -12.88 -21.87
C GLY A 3 2.56 -11.69 -21.82
N PHE A 4 3.17 -11.35 -22.96
CA PHE A 4 4.05 -10.19 -23.08
C PHE A 4 3.27 -8.87 -23.08
N THR A 5 2.06 -8.88 -23.66
CA THR A 5 1.16 -7.73 -23.67
C THR A 5 0.59 -7.43 -22.29
N ILE A 6 0.21 -8.46 -21.52
CA ILE A 6 -0.23 -8.30 -20.12
C ILE A 6 0.93 -7.77 -19.27
N TYR A 7 2.14 -8.29 -19.47
CA TYR A 7 3.33 -7.81 -18.75
C TYR A 7 3.58 -6.32 -18.99
N ASN A 8 3.60 -5.89 -20.26
CA ASN A 8 3.88 -4.48 -20.61
C ASN A 8 2.73 -3.52 -20.22
N GLN A 9 1.46 -3.91 -20.37
CA GLN A 9 0.34 -3.09 -19.91
C GLN A 9 0.26 -3.01 -18.39
N SER A 10 0.57 -4.12 -17.70
CA SER A 10 0.67 -4.15 -16.24
C SER A 10 1.81 -3.25 -15.77
N THR A 11 3.00 -3.28 -16.38
CA THR A 11 4.12 -2.41 -15.97
C THR A 11 3.83 -0.93 -16.19
N ASP A 12 3.11 -0.56 -17.25
CA ASP A 12 2.77 0.85 -17.53
C ASP A 12 1.65 1.39 -16.63
N ALA A 13 0.64 0.57 -16.31
CA ALA A 13 -0.40 0.94 -15.35
C ALA A 13 0.13 0.93 -13.91
N LEU A 14 0.98 -0.04 -13.57
CA LEU A 14 1.63 -0.13 -12.27
C LEU A 14 2.61 1.02 -12.07
N SER A 15 3.42 1.40 -13.06
CA SER A 15 4.39 2.51 -12.92
C SER A 15 3.74 3.88 -12.71
N LYS A 16 2.54 4.12 -13.25
CA LYS A 16 1.76 5.35 -13.01
C LYS A 16 1.08 5.39 -11.64
N THR A 17 0.90 4.22 -11.03
CA THR A 17 0.16 4.01 -9.78
C THR A 17 1.10 3.75 -8.60
N TYR A 18 2.33 3.30 -8.90
CA TYR A 18 3.38 2.98 -7.95
C TYR A 18 4.20 4.22 -7.58
N LYS A 19 4.16 4.59 -6.31
CA LYS A 19 5.10 5.54 -5.70
C LYS A 19 5.99 4.76 -4.73
N SER A 20 7.24 4.53 -5.11
CA SER A 20 8.21 3.83 -4.27
C SER A 20 8.53 4.68 -3.03
N PHE A 21 8.32 4.11 -1.85
CA PHE A 21 8.75 4.69 -0.57
C PHE A 21 9.57 3.64 0.20
N GLY A 22 10.80 4.01 0.56
CA GLY A 22 11.77 3.13 1.25
C GLY A 22 13.05 2.88 0.45
N LYS A 23 14.14 2.50 1.15
CA LYS A 23 15.41 2.12 0.51
C LYS A 23 15.19 0.93 -0.42
N GLU A 24 15.80 0.97 -1.61
CA GLU A 24 15.83 -0.17 -2.53
C GLU A 24 16.45 -1.39 -1.85
N THR A 25 15.61 -2.27 -1.34
CA THR A 25 16.03 -3.61 -0.95
C THR A 25 15.97 -4.48 -2.20
N ASN A 26 17.04 -5.21 -2.53
CA ASN A 26 17.09 -6.21 -3.61
C ASN A 26 16.17 -7.42 -3.31
N VAL A 27 14.87 -7.18 -3.09
CA VAL A 27 13.88 -8.21 -2.72
C VAL A 27 13.29 -8.88 -3.95
N ILE A 28 13.53 -8.36 -5.15
CA ILE A 28 13.21 -9.05 -6.41
C ILE A 28 14.32 -10.07 -6.77
N ALA A 29 14.93 -10.69 -5.75
CA ALA A 29 15.55 -12.00 -5.90
C ALA A 29 14.48 -13.00 -5.42
N ALA A 30 13.96 -13.82 -6.32
CA ALA A 30 12.79 -14.70 -6.13
C ALA A 30 12.99 -15.86 -5.11
N THR A 31 13.75 -15.63 -4.04
CA THR A 31 14.17 -16.63 -3.05
C THR A 31 13.73 -16.30 -1.62
N LYS A 32 13.32 -15.06 -1.32
CA LYS A 32 12.86 -14.64 0.01
C LYS A 32 11.36 -14.32 0.03
N PRO A 33 10.66 -14.58 1.15
CA PRO A 33 9.30 -14.10 1.35
C PRO A 33 9.24 -12.57 1.22
N LEU A 34 8.16 -12.08 0.61
CA LEU A 34 7.92 -10.67 0.32
C LEU A 34 6.60 -10.25 0.96
N THR A 35 6.60 -9.14 1.70
CA THR A 35 5.42 -8.54 2.32
C THR A 35 5.11 -7.19 1.67
N LEU A 36 3.92 -7.06 1.12
CA LEU A 36 3.41 -5.90 0.40
C LEU A 36 2.22 -5.32 1.15
N LEU A 37 2.11 -3.99 1.22
CA LEU A 37 0.90 -3.30 1.64
C LEU A 37 0.22 -2.65 0.44
N LEU A 38 -0.93 -3.19 0.04
CA LEU A 38 -1.80 -2.60 -0.97
C LEU A 38 -2.75 -1.62 -0.30
N MET A 39 -2.81 -0.39 -0.78
CA MET A 39 -3.67 0.65 -0.22
C MET A 39 -4.57 1.21 -1.30
N GLY A 40 -5.88 1.03 -1.14
CA GLY A 40 -6.90 1.71 -1.93
C GLY A 40 -7.15 3.10 -1.35
N VAL A 41 -6.91 4.13 -2.14
CA VAL A 41 -7.03 5.52 -1.69
C VAL A 41 -8.14 6.24 -2.46
N ASP A 42 -9.05 6.88 -1.73
CA ASP A 42 -9.98 7.83 -2.32
C ASP A 42 -9.38 9.23 -2.27
N THR A 43 -8.86 9.66 -3.42
CA THR A 43 -8.22 10.96 -3.62
C THR A 43 -9.24 12.06 -3.93
N GLY A 44 -10.54 11.74 -4.03
CA GLY A 44 -11.59 12.69 -4.37
C GLY A 44 -11.55 13.24 -5.80
N SER A 45 -12.54 14.05 -6.16
CA SER A 45 -12.73 14.63 -7.49
C SER A 45 -11.86 15.89 -7.71
N GLY A 46 -10.56 15.72 -7.98
CA GLY A 46 -9.74 16.63 -8.80
C GLY A 46 -9.48 18.07 -8.34
N SER A 47 -10.08 18.57 -7.25
CA SER A 47 -9.93 19.97 -6.79
C SER A 47 -8.96 20.16 -5.62
N ARG A 48 -8.19 19.13 -5.25
CA ARG A 48 -7.21 19.18 -4.15
C ARG A 48 -5.81 19.47 -4.70
N SER A 49 -5.05 20.28 -3.97
CA SER A 49 -3.68 20.67 -4.31
C SER A 49 -2.72 19.48 -4.34
N ASP A 50 -2.97 18.43 -3.55
CA ASP A 50 -2.27 17.14 -3.61
C ASP A 50 -3.19 16.06 -4.20
N ARG A 51 -2.75 15.43 -5.29
CA ARG A 51 -3.46 14.37 -6.01
C ARG A 51 -3.55 13.06 -5.23
N TRP A 52 -2.83 12.93 -4.13
CA TRP A 52 -2.84 11.76 -3.24
C TRP A 52 -3.42 12.06 -1.86
N ALA A 53 -3.83 13.31 -1.59
CA ALA A 53 -4.49 13.67 -0.34
C ALA A 53 -5.92 13.10 -0.29
N GLY A 54 -6.12 12.14 0.60
CA GLY A 54 -7.34 11.35 0.67
C GLY A 54 -7.39 10.50 1.92
N ASN A 55 -8.42 9.66 2.01
CA ASN A 55 -8.48 8.61 3.01
C ASN A 55 -8.08 7.28 2.36
N SER A 56 -7.44 6.41 3.14
CA SER A 56 -7.29 5.01 2.73
C SER A 56 -8.61 4.31 3.05
N ASP A 57 -9.31 3.87 2.00
CA ASP A 57 -10.58 3.16 2.14
C ASP A 57 -10.39 1.65 2.23
N SER A 58 -9.26 1.15 1.74
CA SER A 58 -8.90 -0.27 1.83
C SER A 58 -7.41 -0.42 2.06
N MET A 59 -7.04 -1.34 2.95
CA MET A 59 -5.67 -1.78 3.16
C MET A 59 -5.64 -3.30 3.11
N ILE A 60 -4.78 -3.88 2.27
CA ILE A 60 -4.60 -5.33 2.16
C ILE A 60 -3.11 -5.64 2.33
N LEU A 61 -2.79 -6.41 3.35
CA LEU A 61 -1.47 -6.97 3.53
C LEU A 61 -1.33 -8.24 2.69
N VAL A 62 -0.38 -8.25 1.76
CA VAL A 62 -0.11 -9.40 0.89
C VAL A 62 1.26 -9.96 1.24
N THR A 63 1.31 -11.25 1.54
CA THR A 63 2.56 -11.98 1.76
C THR A 63 2.72 -13.03 0.67
N VAL A 64 3.86 -13.03 0.00
CA VAL A 64 4.20 -14.00 -1.04
C VAL A 64 5.42 -14.77 -0.55
N ASN A 65 5.26 -16.08 -0.35
CA ASN A 65 6.36 -16.94 0.05
C ASN A 65 6.74 -17.88 -1.12
N PRO A 66 7.86 -17.61 -1.83
CA PRO A 66 8.26 -18.42 -2.97
C PRO A 66 8.71 -19.83 -2.58
N LYS A 67 9.14 -20.04 -1.33
CA LYS A 67 9.57 -21.36 -0.84
C LYS A 67 8.39 -22.29 -0.62
N THR A 68 7.31 -21.78 -0.02
CA THR A 68 6.09 -22.56 0.23
C THR A 68 5.08 -22.45 -0.90
N LYS A 69 5.36 -21.64 -1.93
CA LYS A 69 4.46 -21.32 -3.05
C LYS A 69 3.08 -20.84 -2.59
N LYS A 70 3.03 -20.17 -1.42
CA LYS A 70 1.79 -19.68 -0.82
C LYS A 70 1.76 -18.16 -0.85
N THR A 71 0.63 -17.64 -1.32
CA THR A 71 0.27 -16.23 -1.21
C THR A 71 -0.84 -16.10 -0.19
N THR A 72 -0.70 -15.18 0.76
CA THR A 72 -1.75 -14.87 1.73
C THR A 72 -2.09 -13.40 1.62
N MET A 73 -3.38 -13.09 1.56
CA MET A 73 -3.90 -11.73 1.54
C MET A 73 -4.77 -11.54 2.78
N MET A 74 -4.53 -10.46 3.52
CA MET A 74 -5.26 -10.11 4.71
C MET A 74 -5.74 -8.66 4.61
N SER A 75 -7.05 -8.48 4.56
CA SER A 75 -7.65 -7.15 4.64
C SER A 75 -7.51 -6.59 6.05
N LEU A 76 -7.07 -5.34 6.14
CA LEU A 76 -7.01 -4.56 7.36
C LEU A 76 -8.20 -3.59 7.34
N GLU A 77 -9.06 -3.71 8.35
CA GLU A 77 -10.23 -2.84 8.46
C GLU A 77 -9.82 -1.39 8.77
N ARG A 78 -10.45 -0.43 8.09
CA ARG A 78 -10.14 1.01 8.23
C ARG A 78 -10.39 1.58 9.63
N ASP A 79 -11.33 0.98 10.35
CA ASP A 79 -11.82 1.47 11.64
C ASP A 79 -11.08 0.85 12.84
N ILE A 80 -10.04 0.04 12.61
CA ILE A 80 -9.20 -0.48 13.70
C ILE A 80 -8.63 0.68 14.50
N LEU A 81 -8.90 0.70 15.80
CA LEU A 81 -8.30 1.66 16.72
C LEU A 81 -6.82 1.34 16.88
N THR A 82 -5.96 2.25 16.44
CA THR A 82 -4.50 2.07 16.45
C THR A 82 -3.78 3.29 16.97
N LYS A 83 -2.52 3.09 17.37
CA LYS A 83 -1.63 4.16 17.83
C LYS A 83 -0.85 4.69 16.63
N ILE A 84 -1.16 5.91 16.23
CA ILE A 84 -0.49 6.63 15.14
C ILE A 84 0.59 7.52 15.76
N LYS A 85 1.84 7.32 15.33
CA LYS A 85 2.99 8.12 15.79
C LYS A 85 3.31 9.20 14.77
N THR A 86 3.01 10.45 15.09
CA THR A 86 3.35 11.65 14.30
C THR A 86 4.56 12.36 14.91
N ALA A 87 5.00 13.47 14.30
CA ALA A 87 6.07 14.31 14.85
C ALA A 87 5.69 14.91 16.22
N ASP A 88 4.40 15.23 16.40
CA ASP A 88 3.88 15.88 17.61
C ASP A 88 3.57 14.92 18.76
N GLY A 89 3.70 13.60 18.55
CA GLY A 89 3.47 12.60 19.58
C GLY A 89 2.79 11.32 19.08
N THR A 90 2.20 10.56 20.00
CA THR A 90 1.41 9.37 19.66
C THR A 90 -0.05 9.61 19.99
N THR A 91 -0.92 9.48 19.00
CA THR A 91 -2.36 9.66 19.13
C THR A 91 -3.07 8.34 18.83
N GLN A 92 -4.17 8.04 19.52
CA GLN A 92 -5.04 6.92 19.16
C GLN A 92 -6.12 7.40 18.20
N ALA A 93 -6.20 6.77 17.04
CA ALA A 93 -7.24 7.02 16.05
C ALA A 93 -7.48 5.78 15.19
N LYS A 94 -8.49 5.85 14.34
CA LYS A 94 -8.78 4.83 13.33
C LYS A 94 -7.61 4.67 12.37
N LEU A 95 -7.35 3.45 11.89
CA LEU A 95 -6.22 3.14 11.01
C LEU A 95 -6.22 3.99 9.73
N ASN A 96 -7.38 4.30 9.15
CA ASN A 96 -7.48 5.18 7.97
C ASN A 96 -6.91 6.59 8.20
N ALA A 97 -6.96 7.10 9.43
CA ALA A 97 -6.43 8.41 9.79
C ALA A 97 -4.91 8.47 9.63
N ALA A 98 -4.20 7.34 9.65
CA ALA A 98 -2.76 7.32 9.43
C ALA A 98 -2.41 7.79 8.01
N TYR A 99 -3.20 7.36 7.01
CA TYR A 99 -3.03 7.84 5.64
C TYR A 99 -3.48 9.30 5.50
N ALA A 100 -4.62 9.67 6.11
CA ALA A 100 -5.15 11.02 6.02
C ALA A 100 -4.20 12.08 6.60
N ASN A 101 -3.52 11.76 7.71
CA ASN A 101 -2.68 12.71 8.44
C ASN A 101 -1.21 12.74 7.97
N GLY A 102 -0.71 11.68 7.33
CA GLY A 102 0.71 11.57 6.99
C GLY A 102 1.01 10.74 5.75
N GLY A 103 -0.01 10.52 4.90
CA GLY A 103 0.12 9.81 3.64
C GLY A 103 0.57 8.36 3.79
N ALA A 104 1.21 7.86 2.73
CA ALA A 104 1.66 6.47 2.64
C ALA A 104 2.63 6.09 3.76
N ASP A 105 3.59 6.97 4.08
CA ASP A 105 4.67 6.68 5.02
C ASP A 105 4.14 6.46 6.45
N LEU A 106 3.22 7.32 6.89
CA LEU A 106 2.61 7.19 8.20
C LEU A 106 1.70 5.95 8.28
N ALA A 107 0.94 5.65 7.21
CA ALA A 107 0.15 4.44 7.14
C ALA A 107 1.01 3.17 7.24
N ILE A 108 2.09 3.08 6.45
CA ILE A 108 3.02 1.95 6.48
C ILE A 108 3.67 1.81 7.86
N SER A 109 4.16 2.90 8.44
CA SER A 109 4.76 2.89 9.79
C SER A 109 3.76 2.41 10.86
N THR A 110 2.50 2.83 10.74
CA THR A 110 1.44 2.46 11.67
C THR A 110 1.12 0.97 11.55
N VAL A 111 0.96 0.43 10.34
CA VAL A 111 0.69 -1.01 10.13
C VAL A 111 1.87 -1.86 10.60
N GLN A 112 3.12 -1.49 10.26
CA GLN A 112 4.32 -2.21 10.72
C GLN A 112 4.37 -2.31 12.25
N LYS A 113 4.06 -1.21 12.96
CA LYS A 113 4.05 -1.20 14.44
C LYS A 113 2.87 -1.96 15.01
N MET A 114 1.67 -1.77 14.44
CA MET A 114 0.44 -2.43 14.90
C MET A 114 0.54 -3.95 14.82
N MET A 115 1.10 -4.47 13.72
CA MET A 115 1.23 -5.90 13.47
C MET A 115 2.59 -6.47 13.90
N ASN A 116 3.54 -5.62 14.28
CA ASN A 116 4.92 -5.98 14.58
C ASN A 116 5.61 -6.78 13.44
N ILE A 117 5.47 -6.28 12.21
CA ILE A 117 6.03 -6.89 10.99
C ILE A 117 6.84 -5.87 10.18
N HIS A 118 7.69 -6.37 9.28
CA HIS A 118 8.31 -5.56 8.25
C HIS A 118 7.50 -5.60 6.95
N ILE A 119 7.25 -4.43 6.37
CA ILE A 119 6.63 -4.29 5.05
C ILE A 119 7.74 -3.92 4.06
N ASP A 120 7.95 -4.77 3.05
CA ASP A 120 9.02 -4.58 2.07
C ASP A 120 8.65 -3.54 1.02
N ARG A 121 7.39 -3.51 0.59
CA ARG A 121 6.89 -2.54 -0.40
C ARG A 121 5.45 -2.14 -0.12
N SER A 122 5.08 -0.99 -0.66
CA SER A 122 3.70 -0.52 -0.69
C SER A 122 3.28 -0.22 -2.13
N VAL A 123 2.00 -0.42 -2.40
CA VAL A 123 1.36 -0.04 -3.67
C VAL A 123 0.11 0.75 -3.32
N LEU A 124 -0.04 1.92 -3.92
CA LEU A 124 -1.20 2.78 -3.72
C LEU A 124 -2.03 2.78 -4.99
N ILE A 125 -3.31 2.46 -4.89
CA ILE A 125 -4.21 2.44 -6.04
C ILE A 125 -5.35 3.41 -5.75
N ASN A 126 -5.55 4.39 -6.62
CA ASN A 126 -6.72 5.27 -6.54
C ASN A 126 -7.90 4.65 -7.31
N MET A 127 -9.12 5.14 -7.07
CA MET A 127 -10.33 4.59 -7.70
C MET A 127 -10.28 4.59 -9.24
N LYS A 128 -9.66 5.61 -9.86
CA LYS A 128 -9.48 5.65 -11.32
C LYS A 128 -8.51 4.57 -11.81
N GLY A 129 -7.42 4.34 -11.09
CA GLY A 129 -6.44 3.30 -11.39
C GLY A 129 -7.03 1.90 -11.22
N LEU A 130 -7.91 1.71 -10.24
CA LEU A 130 -8.66 0.45 -10.08
C LEU A 130 -9.58 0.21 -11.28
N VAL A 131 -10.34 1.22 -11.73
CA VAL A 131 -11.22 1.10 -12.91
C VAL A 131 -10.43 0.83 -14.19
N GLN A 132 -9.23 1.41 -14.36
CA GLN A 132 -8.37 1.14 -15.52
C GLN A 132 -7.72 -0.25 -15.52
N LEU A 133 -7.63 -0.89 -14.36
CA LEU A 133 -6.99 -2.20 -14.20
C LEU A 133 -7.97 -3.35 -14.49
N VAL A 134 -9.28 -3.11 -14.37
CA VAL A 134 -10.37 -4.05 -14.69
C VAL A 134 -10.70 -4.00 -16.18
#